data_AF-A0A0B5P0Q6-F1
#
_entry.id   AF-A0A0B5P0Q6-F1
#
_cell.length_a   1.000
_cell.length_b   1.000
_cell.length_c   1.000
_cell.angle_alpha   90.00
_cell.angle_beta   90.00
_cell.angle_gamma   90.00
#
_symmetry.space_group_name_H-M   'P 1'
#
loop_
_entity.id
_entity.type
_entity.pdbx_description
1 polymer ?
#
loop_
_entity_poly.entity_id
_entity_poly.type
_entity_poly.pdbx_seq_one_letter_code
_entity_poly.pdbx_strand_id
1 'polypeptide(L)'
;MNKTILKTCIISAVLGGVLLTEKNGEVKAEEITPQTNHTGVFKDVPKGHWAYEAIQQLTDEKIVFGYDDGRFGFGDNVTREQVAALLYRYFNLAEEKNYENPYGDVSEESTSYIKEILSLTEMGVFKGDEHGNFRPKASLTRAEMAQVLTNAFHLKAKSNHTFNDVSTNSWASNAISAVQTNNIAKGVGGGNFAPNMDVTREQYAQFLYNAIQETEKTQETKGQLLASILGETNWQGTKVYDKDHNDVTKENQNFIGLAKYDAKTARYEFFNASTGESRNDSGTFFITNDGKKRVLISETQNYQAVVELTQLDKEKFTYKRMGKDAKGNDVEVFVEHIPYQEKELSFTRPDKNLESSTGKIVTDVDGDKILSSTLWNGTVVLDEQGNNVTKYNSNLISLAKYDKNTNKYEFFNVNTGESRGDYGFFDVVHDNKIRAHVSLGNNKYGAVLELTELNKEKFTYTRMGKDANGKDIKIFVEHEPYTGDLKPNFTK
;
A
#
# COMPACT_ATOMS: atom_id res chain seq x y z
N MET A 1 20.66 -38.71 3.30
CA MET A 1 20.80 -37.25 3.09
C MET A 1 19.50 -36.73 2.51
N ASN A 2 18.54 -36.37 3.37
CA ASN A 2 17.27 -35.80 2.92
C ASN A 2 17.46 -34.29 2.73
N LYS A 3 17.44 -33.84 1.48
CA LYS A 3 17.35 -32.44 1.12
C LYS A 3 15.91 -31.99 1.34
N THR A 4 15.63 -31.34 2.46
CA THR A 4 14.41 -30.56 2.64
C THR A 4 14.50 -29.36 1.68
N ILE A 5 13.81 -29.43 0.55
CA ILE A 5 13.62 -28.28 -0.34
C ILE A 5 12.66 -27.35 0.38
N LEU A 6 13.20 -26.32 1.03
CA LEU A 6 12.43 -25.21 1.53
C LEU A 6 11.91 -24.45 0.29
N LYS A 7 10.69 -24.78 -0.17
CA LYS A 7 9.96 -23.92 -1.10
C LYS A 7 9.60 -22.65 -0.34
N THR A 8 10.45 -21.64 -0.41
CA THR A 8 10.10 -20.28 0.00
C THR A 8 8.98 -19.82 -0.93
N CYS A 9 7.74 -19.91 -0.49
CA CYS A 9 6.61 -19.23 -1.12
C CYS A 9 6.86 -17.73 -0.98
N ILE A 10 7.52 -17.14 -1.98
CA ILE A 10 7.46 -15.70 -2.17
C ILE A 10 6.00 -15.42 -2.54
N ILE A 11 5.24 -14.85 -1.60
CA ILE A 11 3.93 -14.28 -1.86
C ILE A 11 4.17 -13.16 -2.88
N SER A 12 4.14 -13.51 -4.15
CA SER A 12 4.12 -12.55 -5.24
C SER A 12 2.70 -12.03 -5.25
N ALA A 13 2.49 -10.88 -4.62
CA ALA A 13 1.33 -10.05 -4.93
C ALA A 13 1.48 -9.66 -6.41
N VAL A 14 0.90 -10.48 -7.29
CA VAL A 14 0.82 -10.17 -8.71
C VAL A 14 -0.11 -8.97 -8.82
N LEU A 15 0.48 -7.77 -8.89
CA LEU A 15 -0.22 -6.58 -9.36
C LEU A 15 -0.88 -6.92 -10.69
N GLY A 16 -2.19 -6.72 -10.76
CA GLY A 16 -3.01 -6.94 -11.95
C GLY A 16 -2.37 -6.32 -13.19
N GLY A 17 -1.75 -7.18 -13.99
CA GLY A 17 -1.36 -6.90 -15.36
C GLY A 17 -2.45 -7.45 -16.26
N VAL A 18 -3.21 -6.57 -16.90
CA VAL A 18 -4.07 -6.92 -18.02
C VAL A 18 -3.18 -7.50 -19.11
N LEU A 19 -3.23 -8.82 -19.31
CA LEU A 19 -2.65 -9.50 -20.47
C LEU A 19 -3.73 -9.56 -21.55
N LEU A 20 -3.65 -8.63 -22.50
CA LEU A 20 -4.35 -8.74 -23.79
C LEU A 20 -3.57 -9.72 -24.66
N THR A 21 -4.19 -10.85 -25.03
CA THR A 21 -3.83 -11.58 -26.24
C THR A 21 -5.08 -11.94 -27.02
N GLU A 22 -5.06 -11.61 -28.31
CA GLU A 22 -6.15 -11.83 -29.26
C GLU A 22 -6.13 -13.25 -29.86
N LYS A 23 -7.35 -13.75 -30.06
CA LYS A 23 -7.89 -14.58 -31.16
C LYS A 23 -7.96 -16.12 -31.10
N ASN A 24 -9.24 -16.53 -31.19
CA ASN A 24 -9.87 -17.55 -32.03
C ASN A 24 -10.08 -18.96 -31.45
N GLY A 25 -11.35 -19.25 -31.16
CA GLY A 25 -11.91 -20.60 -31.04
C GLY A 25 -13.22 -20.58 -30.25
N GLU A 26 -14.36 -20.54 -30.94
CA GLU A 26 -15.67 -20.75 -30.32
C GLU A 26 -15.78 -22.16 -29.73
N VAL A 27 -16.00 -22.25 -28.42
CA VAL A 27 -16.72 -23.37 -27.81
C VAL A 27 -17.59 -22.79 -26.70
N LYS A 28 -18.91 -22.93 -26.82
CA LYS A 28 -19.88 -22.52 -25.79
C LYS A 28 -19.65 -23.35 -24.53
N ALA A 29 -19.31 -22.68 -23.43
CA ALA A 29 -19.49 -23.19 -22.08
C ALA A 29 -20.51 -22.27 -21.38
N GLU A 30 -21.52 -22.86 -20.76
CA GLU A 30 -22.44 -22.13 -19.88
C GLU A 30 -21.63 -21.53 -18.73
N GLU A 31 -21.54 -20.21 -18.70
CA GLU A 31 -21.06 -19.46 -17.55
C GLU A 31 -22.07 -19.66 -16.41
N ILE A 32 -21.74 -20.51 -15.44
CA ILE A 32 -22.34 -20.43 -14.11
C ILE A 32 -21.75 -19.17 -13.48
N THR A 33 -22.41 -18.04 -13.71
CA THR A 33 -22.17 -16.80 -12.98
C THR A 33 -22.68 -16.97 -11.54
N PRO A 34 -21.86 -16.76 -10.50
CA PRO A 34 -22.43 -16.38 -9.22
C PRO A 34 -22.93 -14.93 -9.36
N GLN A 35 -24.23 -14.80 -9.62
CA GLN A 35 -24.95 -13.55 -9.47
C GLN A 35 -25.06 -13.21 -7.98
N THR A 36 -24.33 -12.19 -7.53
CA THR A 36 -24.85 -10.97 -6.86
C THR A 36 -23.68 -10.08 -6.41
N ASN A 37 -23.48 -8.97 -7.12
CA ASN A 37 -22.62 -7.88 -6.67
C ASN A 37 -23.34 -7.10 -5.56
N HIS A 38 -23.20 -7.51 -4.30
CA HIS A 38 -23.52 -6.62 -3.19
C HIS A 38 -22.31 -5.74 -2.85
N THR A 39 -22.08 -4.73 -3.67
CA THR A 39 -21.28 -3.57 -3.26
C THR A 39 -22.16 -2.68 -2.40
N GLY A 40 -22.17 -2.89 -1.08
CA GLY A 40 -22.92 -2.01 -0.18
C GLY A 40 -23.22 -2.57 1.20
N VAL A 41 -23.39 -1.63 2.14
CA VAL A 41 -23.74 -1.81 3.56
C VAL A 41 -24.73 -2.96 3.78
N PHE A 42 -24.32 -3.93 4.61
CA PHE A 42 -25.15 -5.08 4.98
C PHE A 42 -26.29 -4.68 5.92
N LYS A 43 -27.47 -5.28 5.72
CA LYS A 43 -28.70 -4.93 6.47
C LYS A 43 -28.62 -5.21 7.97
N ASP A 44 -27.79 -6.18 8.36
CA ASP A 44 -27.68 -6.77 9.69
C ASP A 44 -26.41 -6.34 10.45
N VAL A 45 -25.57 -5.47 9.88
CA VAL A 45 -24.35 -4.97 10.54
C VAL A 45 -24.62 -3.57 11.10
N PRO A 46 -24.68 -3.38 12.43
CA PRO A 46 -24.93 -2.06 13.00
C PRO A 46 -23.75 -1.11 12.76
N LYS A 47 -24.02 0.12 12.28
CA LYS A 47 -22.98 1.14 11.99
C LYS A 47 -22.08 1.49 13.17
N GLY A 48 -22.61 1.41 14.40
CA GLY A 48 -21.85 1.65 15.63
C GLY A 48 -21.11 0.43 16.18
N HIS A 49 -21.17 -0.72 15.51
CA HIS A 49 -20.53 -1.94 15.98
C HIS A 49 -19.02 -1.92 15.69
N TRP A 50 -18.21 -2.47 16.60
CA TRP A 50 -16.74 -2.45 16.49
C TRP A 50 -16.21 -3.13 15.21
N ALA A 51 -16.94 -4.12 14.68
CA ALA A 51 -16.57 -4.83 13.46
C ALA A 51 -16.97 -4.10 12.15
N TYR A 52 -17.75 -3.01 12.23
CA TYR A 52 -18.35 -2.39 11.04
C TYR A 52 -17.30 -1.92 10.04
N GLU A 53 -16.26 -1.23 10.52
CA GLU A 53 -15.16 -0.74 9.67
C GLU A 53 -14.41 -1.89 8.99
N ALA A 54 -14.06 -2.94 9.75
CA ALA A 54 -13.39 -4.12 9.21
C ALA A 54 -14.21 -4.83 8.14
N ILE A 55 -15.52 -5.01 8.38
CA ILE A 55 -16.43 -5.63 7.42
C ILE A 55 -16.52 -4.80 6.13
N GLN A 56 -16.67 -3.48 6.25
CA GLN A 56 -16.79 -2.59 5.10
C GLN A 56 -15.51 -2.61 4.25
N GLN A 57 -14.34 -2.45 4.88
CA GLN A 57 -13.04 -2.47 4.19
C GLN A 57 -12.81 -3.81 3.45
N LEU A 58 -13.02 -4.94 4.13
CA LEU A 58 -12.86 -6.26 3.50
C LEU A 58 -13.89 -6.52 2.39
N THR A 59 -15.05 -5.87 2.42
CA THR A 59 -16.06 -5.94 1.34
C THR A 59 -15.64 -5.10 0.14
N ASP A 60 -15.12 -3.89 0.39
CA ASP A 60 -14.60 -3.00 -0.65
C ASP A 60 -13.39 -3.62 -1.37
N GLU A 61 -12.57 -4.37 -0.63
CA GLU A 61 -11.46 -5.18 -1.16
C GLU A 61 -11.91 -6.51 -1.80
N LYS A 62 -13.22 -6.81 -1.82
CA LYS A 62 -13.81 -8.04 -2.38
C LYS A 62 -13.30 -9.33 -1.74
N ILE A 63 -12.88 -9.26 -0.49
CA ILE A 63 -12.45 -10.41 0.31
C ILE A 63 -13.67 -11.08 0.95
N VAL A 64 -14.53 -10.27 1.58
CA VAL A 64 -15.73 -10.75 2.26
C VAL A 64 -16.99 -10.42 1.45
N PHE A 65 -17.90 -11.38 1.40
CA PHE A 65 -19.23 -11.24 0.84
C PHE A 65 -20.28 -11.67 1.87
N GLY A 66 -21.46 -11.04 1.78
CA GLY A 66 -22.66 -11.45 2.51
C GLY A 66 -23.41 -12.59 1.83
N TYR A 67 -24.55 -12.93 2.39
CA TYR A 67 -25.54 -13.82 1.78
C TYR A 67 -26.36 -13.09 0.72
N ASP A 68 -26.99 -13.87 -0.18
CA ASP A 68 -27.79 -13.36 -1.31
C ASP A 68 -29.00 -12.52 -0.90
N ASP A 69 -29.42 -12.60 0.38
CA ASP A 69 -30.52 -11.81 0.94
C ASP A 69 -30.09 -10.40 1.40
N GLY A 70 -28.81 -10.06 1.23
CA GLY A 70 -28.21 -8.77 1.62
C GLY A 70 -27.79 -8.69 3.09
N ARG A 71 -27.77 -9.81 3.81
CA ARG A 71 -27.17 -9.92 5.15
C ARG A 71 -25.69 -10.27 5.05
N PHE A 72 -24.91 -9.81 6.01
CA PHE A 72 -23.55 -10.28 6.25
C PHE A 72 -23.53 -11.68 6.86
N GLY A 73 -24.54 -12.03 7.65
CA GLY A 73 -24.50 -13.17 8.57
C GLY A 73 -23.94 -12.78 9.92
N PHE A 74 -24.31 -11.58 10.40
CA PHE A 74 -23.82 -11.05 11.68
C PHE A 74 -24.27 -11.95 12.84
N GLY A 75 -23.31 -12.42 13.65
CA GLY A 75 -23.55 -13.34 14.76
C GLY A 75 -23.55 -14.83 14.38
N ASP A 76 -23.54 -15.17 13.09
CA ASP A 76 -23.43 -16.56 12.66
C ASP A 76 -21.99 -17.06 12.87
N ASN A 77 -21.82 -18.34 13.23
CA ASN A 77 -20.50 -18.94 13.35
C ASN A 77 -19.85 -19.11 11.97
N VAL A 78 -18.58 -18.75 11.85
CA VAL A 78 -17.82 -18.93 10.61
C VAL A 78 -17.39 -20.39 10.48
N THR A 79 -17.57 -20.97 9.29
CA THR A 79 -17.13 -22.34 9.00
C THR A 79 -15.71 -22.38 8.48
N ARG A 80 -15.04 -23.53 8.62
CA ARG A 80 -13.67 -23.72 8.13
C ARG A 80 -13.53 -23.50 6.62
N GLU A 81 -14.50 -23.94 5.83
CA GLU A 81 -14.51 -23.70 4.38
C GLU A 81 -14.70 -22.21 4.02
N GLN A 82 -15.51 -21.49 4.79
CA GLN A 82 -15.69 -20.05 4.58
C GLN A 82 -14.39 -19.30 4.86
N VAL A 83 -13.66 -19.69 5.91
CA VAL A 83 -12.34 -19.13 6.20
C VAL A 83 -11.35 -19.43 5.10
N ALA A 84 -11.36 -20.63 4.51
CA ALA A 84 -10.56 -20.94 3.34
C ALA A 84 -10.90 -20.02 2.16
N ALA A 85 -12.18 -19.81 1.87
CA ALA A 85 -12.61 -18.91 0.80
C ALA A 85 -12.15 -17.45 1.01
N LEU A 86 -12.20 -16.94 2.24
CA LEU A 86 -11.75 -15.58 2.56
C LEU A 86 -10.24 -15.41 2.36
N LEU A 87 -9.44 -16.33 2.88
CA LEU A 87 -7.98 -16.29 2.73
C LEU A 87 -7.54 -16.49 1.28
N TYR A 88 -8.21 -17.38 0.54
CA TYR A 88 -7.94 -17.60 -0.88
C TYR A 88 -8.13 -16.32 -1.71
N ARG A 89 -9.21 -15.57 -1.45
CA ARG A 89 -9.46 -14.27 -2.09
C ARG A 89 -8.44 -13.22 -1.69
N TYR A 90 -8.09 -13.13 -0.41
CA TYR A 90 -7.10 -12.18 0.07
C TYR A 90 -5.73 -12.40 -0.60
N PHE A 91 -5.26 -13.64 -0.67
CA PHE A 91 -3.99 -13.96 -1.32
C PHE A 91 -4.07 -13.92 -2.85
N ASN A 92 -5.26 -13.74 -3.43
CA ASN A 92 -5.52 -13.73 -4.87
C ASN A 92 -4.79 -14.88 -5.59
N LEU A 93 -4.93 -16.09 -5.03
CA LEU A 93 -4.16 -17.24 -5.50
C LEU A 93 -4.58 -17.61 -6.93
N ALA A 94 -3.60 -17.95 -7.76
CA ALA A 94 -3.88 -18.45 -9.09
C ALA A 94 -4.52 -19.84 -9.02
N GLU A 95 -5.30 -20.18 -10.03
CA GLU A 95 -5.82 -21.54 -10.17
C GLU A 95 -4.72 -22.47 -10.68
N GLU A 96 -4.31 -23.42 -9.84
CA GLU A 96 -3.52 -24.54 -10.30
C GLU A 96 -4.44 -25.73 -10.61
N LYS A 97 -4.11 -26.46 -11.67
CA LYS A 97 -4.99 -27.54 -12.17
C LYS A 97 -4.89 -28.84 -11.36
N ASN A 98 -3.86 -28.99 -10.52
CA ASN A 98 -3.52 -30.26 -9.88
C ASN A 98 -3.15 -30.06 -8.40
N TYR A 99 -4.13 -29.89 -7.53
CA TYR A 99 -3.90 -30.01 -6.08
C TYR A 99 -4.07 -31.46 -5.64
N GLU A 100 -3.13 -31.97 -4.85
CA GLU A 100 -3.31 -33.24 -4.15
C GLU A 100 -4.31 -33.03 -3.00
N ASN A 101 -5.33 -33.89 -2.91
CA ASN A 101 -6.30 -33.85 -1.82
C ASN A 101 -5.90 -34.81 -0.69
N PRO A 102 -5.38 -34.31 0.44
CA PRO A 102 -4.99 -35.15 1.56
C PRO A 102 -6.16 -35.50 2.49
N TYR A 103 -7.38 -35.02 2.21
CA TYR A 103 -8.51 -35.10 3.12
C TYR A 103 -9.53 -36.16 2.73
N GLY A 104 -9.95 -36.97 3.71
CA GLY A 104 -10.98 -38.00 3.50
C GLY A 104 -12.40 -37.45 3.30
N ASP A 105 -12.65 -36.22 3.74
CA ASP A 105 -13.98 -35.59 3.77
C ASP A 105 -14.09 -34.33 2.88
N VAL A 106 -13.16 -34.14 1.95
CA VAL A 106 -13.23 -33.06 0.95
C VAL A 106 -13.52 -33.67 -0.42
N SER A 107 -14.73 -33.44 -0.92
CA SER A 107 -15.21 -33.88 -2.23
C SER A 107 -16.28 -32.91 -2.74
N GLU A 108 -16.69 -33.05 -4.00
CA GLU A 108 -17.76 -32.24 -4.59
C GLU A 108 -19.09 -32.39 -3.84
N GLU A 109 -19.29 -33.52 -3.16
CA GLU A 109 -20.48 -33.77 -2.33
C GLU A 109 -20.40 -33.04 -0.97
N SER A 110 -19.20 -32.80 -0.43
CA SER A 110 -19.03 -32.25 0.92
C SER A 110 -18.84 -30.73 0.94
N THR A 111 -18.24 -30.15 -0.11
CA THR A 111 -17.96 -28.72 -0.18
C THR A 111 -17.77 -28.22 -1.61
N SER A 112 -18.21 -26.99 -1.88
CA SER A 112 -17.91 -26.27 -3.12
C SER A 112 -16.55 -25.56 -3.08
N TYR A 113 -15.87 -25.52 -1.92
CA TYR A 113 -14.63 -24.77 -1.71
C TYR A 113 -13.38 -25.65 -1.79
N ILE A 114 -13.43 -26.75 -2.56
CA ILE A 114 -12.34 -27.72 -2.66
C ILE A 114 -11.04 -27.02 -3.05
N LYS A 115 -11.11 -26.17 -4.07
CA LYS A 115 -9.97 -25.43 -4.61
C LYS A 115 -9.31 -24.56 -3.55
N GLU A 116 -10.10 -23.78 -2.81
CA GLU A 116 -9.62 -22.86 -1.78
C GLU A 116 -9.00 -23.63 -0.61
N ILE A 117 -9.64 -24.72 -0.20
CA ILE A 117 -9.13 -25.61 0.86
C ILE A 117 -7.77 -26.17 0.44
N LEU A 118 -7.67 -26.81 -0.72
CA LEU A 118 -6.45 -27.50 -1.13
C LEU A 118 -5.29 -26.54 -1.40
N SER A 119 -5.56 -25.39 -2.00
CA SER A 119 -4.53 -24.35 -2.24
C SER A 119 -3.90 -23.87 -0.93
N LEU A 120 -4.74 -23.60 0.07
CA LEU A 120 -4.26 -23.12 1.37
C LEU A 120 -3.62 -24.23 2.20
N THR A 121 -4.00 -25.48 1.99
CA THR A 121 -3.31 -26.65 2.57
C THR A 121 -1.89 -26.79 2.01
N GLU A 122 -1.70 -26.62 0.70
CA GLU A 122 -0.36 -26.65 0.09
C GLU A 122 0.53 -25.52 0.61
N MET A 123 -0.03 -24.34 0.86
CA MET A 123 0.65 -23.22 1.52
C MET A 123 0.95 -23.47 3.01
N GLY A 124 0.49 -24.58 3.59
CA GLY A 124 0.66 -24.91 5.01
C GLY A 124 -0.23 -24.10 5.95
N VAL A 125 -1.26 -23.42 5.43
CA VAL A 125 -2.22 -22.65 6.24
C VAL A 125 -3.11 -23.60 7.04
N PHE A 126 -3.67 -24.59 6.35
CA PHE A 126 -4.53 -25.59 6.97
C PHE A 126 -3.82 -26.93 7.18
N LYS A 127 -4.26 -27.60 8.23
CA LYS A 127 -3.96 -29.01 8.51
C LYS A 127 -5.26 -29.72 8.87
N GLY A 128 -5.36 -30.98 8.48
CA GLY A 128 -6.48 -31.85 8.87
C GLY A 128 -6.41 -32.23 10.34
N ASP A 129 -7.49 -32.81 10.84
CA ASP A 129 -7.52 -33.40 12.16
C ASP A 129 -6.72 -34.72 12.24
N GLU A 130 -6.73 -35.36 13.40
CA GLU A 130 -6.02 -36.61 13.66
C GLU A 130 -6.51 -37.79 12.79
N HIS A 131 -7.70 -37.66 12.18
CA HIS A 131 -8.29 -38.65 11.28
C HIS A 131 -8.06 -38.33 9.80
N GLY A 132 -7.33 -37.25 9.49
CA GLY A 132 -7.10 -36.82 8.12
C GLY A 132 -8.29 -36.09 7.49
N ASN A 133 -9.19 -35.53 8.30
CA ASN A 133 -10.35 -34.79 7.80
C ASN A 133 -10.14 -33.27 7.91
N PHE A 134 -10.67 -32.52 6.94
CA PHE A 134 -10.69 -31.07 6.96
C PHE A 134 -11.86 -30.52 7.77
N ARG A 135 -13.03 -31.18 7.76
CA ARG A 135 -14.30 -30.78 8.39
C ARG A 135 -14.84 -29.45 7.85
N PRO A 136 -15.19 -29.36 6.55
CA PRO A 136 -15.47 -28.09 5.87
C PRO A 136 -16.63 -27.29 6.50
N LYS A 137 -17.68 -27.97 6.95
CA LYS A 137 -18.88 -27.33 7.54
C LYS A 137 -18.77 -27.04 9.04
N ALA A 138 -17.70 -27.47 9.71
CA ALA A 138 -17.54 -27.23 11.15
C ALA A 138 -17.25 -25.76 11.45
N SER A 139 -17.80 -25.24 12.55
CA SER A 139 -17.42 -23.94 13.11
C SER A 139 -15.93 -23.90 13.41
N LEU A 140 -15.30 -22.74 13.17
CA LEU A 140 -13.91 -22.52 13.56
C LEU A 140 -13.84 -22.07 15.02
N THR A 141 -13.03 -22.75 15.84
CA THR A 141 -12.76 -22.31 17.22
C THR A 141 -11.72 -21.18 17.25
N ARG A 142 -11.67 -20.41 18.34
CA ARG A 142 -10.68 -19.34 18.52
C ARG A 142 -9.23 -19.83 18.49
N ALA A 143 -8.96 -21.03 19.01
CA ALA A 143 -7.63 -21.65 18.92
C ALA A 143 -7.25 -21.98 17.47
N GLU A 144 -8.18 -22.55 16.70
CA GLU A 144 -7.96 -22.84 15.28
C GLU A 144 -7.82 -21.54 14.46
N MET A 145 -8.61 -20.51 14.75
CA MET A 145 -8.47 -19.18 14.15
C MET A 145 -7.06 -18.61 14.39
N ALA A 146 -6.56 -18.68 15.63
CA ALA A 146 -5.21 -18.21 15.93
C ALA A 146 -4.15 -18.98 15.12
N GLN A 147 -4.30 -20.30 15.01
CA GLN A 147 -3.38 -21.13 14.23
C GLN A 147 -3.42 -20.80 12.73
N VAL A 148 -4.62 -20.69 12.15
CA VAL A 148 -4.83 -20.39 10.74
C VAL A 148 -4.23 -19.03 10.38
N LEU A 149 -4.51 -17.97 11.15
CA LEU A 149 -3.95 -16.65 10.89
C LEU A 149 -2.43 -16.60 11.13
N THR A 150 -1.93 -17.30 12.13
CA THR A 150 -0.48 -17.41 12.38
C THR A 150 0.24 -18.06 11.20
N ASN A 151 -0.32 -19.14 10.64
CA ASN A 151 0.26 -19.81 9.49
C ASN A 151 0.15 -18.96 8.23
N ALA A 152 -1.04 -18.40 7.96
CA ALA A 152 -1.32 -17.60 6.76
C ALA A 152 -0.43 -16.35 6.67
N PHE A 153 -0.24 -15.65 7.79
CA PHE A 153 0.51 -14.39 7.83
C PHE A 153 1.93 -14.55 8.41
N HIS A 154 2.38 -15.79 8.62
CA HIS A 154 3.69 -16.14 9.20
C HIS A 154 4.03 -15.36 10.49
N LEU A 155 3.03 -15.20 11.35
CA LEU A 155 3.13 -14.34 12.54
C LEU A 155 4.12 -14.93 13.54
N LYS A 156 4.97 -14.07 14.11
CA LYS A 156 5.89 -14.42 15.19
C LYS A 156 5.38 -13.84 16.50
N ALA A 157 5.37 -14.67 17.55
CA ALA A 157 5.10 -14.20 18.89
C ALA A 157 6.25 -13.29 19.37
N LYS A 158 5.93 -12.08 19.84
CA LYS A 158 6.90 -11.13 20.40
C LYS A 158 7.22 -11.46 21.87
N SER A 159 6.29 -12.14 22.54
CA SER A 159 6.37 -12.65 23.91
C SER A 159 5.34 -13.77 24.10
N ASN A 160 5.37 -14.44 25.26
CA ASN A 160 4.30 -15.36 25.65
C ASN A 160 2.98 -14.61 25.90
N HIS A 161 1.86 -15.30 25.69
CA HIS A 161 0.53 -14.79 26.03
C HIS A 161 0.35 -14.58 27.53
N THR A 162 -0.65 -13.78 27.90
CA THR A 162 -0.98 -13.48 29.31
C THR A 162 -2.31 -14.09 29.76
N PHE A 163 -2.91 -14.99 28.98
CA PHE A 163 -4.21 -15.58 29.29
C PHE A 163 -4.15 -16.70 30.34
N ASN A 164 -5.13 -16.70 31.25
CA ASN A 164 -5.23 -17.65 32.37
C ASN A 164 -5.75 -19.03 31.95
N ASP A 165 -6.56 -19.08 30.89
CA ASP A 165 -7.24 -20.28 30.38
C ASP A 165 -6.49 -20.95 29.21
N VAL A 166 -5.26 -20.52 28.94
CA VAL A 166 -4.39 -21.11 27.92
C VAL A 166 -3.17 -21.67 28.62
N SER A 167 -3.03 -23.00 28.61
CA SER A 167 -1.83 -23.65 29.10
C SER A 167 -0.66 -23.36 28.17
N THR A 168 0.53 -23.11 28.72
CA THR A 168 1.77 -22.95 27.94
C THR A 168 2.11 -24.18 27.09
N ASN A 169 1.63 -25.37 27.49
CA ASN A 169 1.80 -26.63 26.77
C ASN A 169 0.66 -26.91 25.76
N SER A 170 -0.33 -26.01 25.65
CA SER A 170 -1.40 -26.15 24.65
C SER A 170 -0.83 -26.12 23.24
N TRP A 171 -1.38 -26.94 22.34
CA TRP A 171 -1.00 -26.95 20.93
C TRP A 171 -1.15 -25.57 20.26
N ALA A 172 -2.11 -24.76 20.73
CA ALA A 172 -2.37 -23.43 20.21
C ALA A 172 -1.61 -22.31 20.95
N SER A 173 -0.84 -22.63 22.01
CA SER A 173 -0.18 -21.64 22.90
C SER A 173 0.67 -20.62 22.12
N ASN A 174 1.49 -21.10 21.19
CA ASN A 174 2.35 -20.23 20.37
C ASN A 174 1.55 -19.35 19.41
N ALA A 175 0.53 -19.92 18.75
CA ALA A 175 -0.33 -19.18 17.84
C ALA A 175 -1.16 -18.11 18.57
N ILE A 176 -1.67 -18.44 19.77
CA ILE A 176 -2.38 -17.49 20.63
C ILE A 176 -1.46 -16.35 21.07
N SER A 177 -0.21 -16.67 21.44
CA SER A 177 0.81 -15.67 21.75
C SER A 177 1.10 -14.76 20.55
N ALA A 178 1.17 -15.33 19.34
CA ALA A 178 1.38 -14.58 18.12
C ALA A 178 0.23 -13.61 17.84
N VAL A 179 -1.03 -14.07 17.83
CA VAL A 179 -2.16 -13.17 17.56
C VAL A 179 -2.39 -12.12 18.66
N GLN A 180 -2.04 -12.42 19.92
CA GLN A 180 -2.11 -11.42 21.00
C GLN A 180 -1.04 -10.34 20.83
N THR A 181 0.22 -10.73 20.65
CA THR A 181 1.36 -9.78 20.63
C THR A 181 1.46 -8.98 19.33
N ASN A 182 0.78 -9.42 18.28
CA ASN A 182 0.60 -8.69 17.02
C ASN A 182 -0.71 -7.87 17.01
N ASN A 183 -1.39 -7.72 18.16
CA ASN A 183 -2.65 -6.96 18.30
C ASN A 183 -3.81 -7.45 17.39
N ILE A 184 -3.76 -8.69 16.93
CA ILE A 184 -4.76 -9.27 16.04
C ILE A 184 -5.99 -9.69 16.82
N ALA A 185 -5.79 -10.45 17.91
CA ALA A 185 -6.86 -10.92 18.77
C ALA A 185 -6.63 -10.51 20.22
N LYS A 186 -7.67 -9.92 20.81
CA LYS A 186 -7.75 -9.67 22.26
C LYS A 186 -8.49 -10.82 22.95
N GLY A 187 -8.32 -10.92 24.27
CA GLY A 187 -9.08 -11.84 25.10
C GLY A 187 -10.56 -11.45 25.17
N VAL A 188 -11.35 -12.34 25.76
CA VAL A 188 -12.81 -12.20 25.91
C VAL A 188 -13.20 -11.48 27.22
N GLY A 189 -12.21 -10.99 27.98
CA GLY A 189 -12.39 -10.43 29.32
C GLY A 189 -11.89 -11.38 30.42
N GLY A 190 -11.75 -10.87 31.64
CA GLY A 190 -11.33 -11.68 32.81
C GLY A 190 -9.93 -12.30 32.72
N GLY A 191 -9.08 -11.85 31.79
CA GLY A 191 -7.79 -12.46 31.51
C GLY A 191 -7.85 -13.76 30.71
N ASN A 192 -8.96 -14.02 30.01
CA ASN A 192 -9.17 -15.28 29.26
C ASN A 192 -9.16 -15.07 27.74
N PHE A 193 -8.73 -16.09 26.99
CA PHE A 193 -8.80 -16.14 25.53
C PHE A 193 -10.03 -16.90 25.01
N ALA A 194 -10.55 -17.86 25.77
CA ALA A 194 -11.59 -18.82 25.39
C ALA A 194 -11.26 -19.64 24.13
N PRO A 195 -10.21 -20.50 24.17
CA PRO A 195 -9.70 -21.19 22.98
C PRO A 195 -10.72 -22.09 22.26
N ASN A 196 -11.68 -22.67 22.99
CA ASN A 196 -12.68 -23.59 22.45
C ASN A 196 -13.99 -22.90 22.05
N MET A 197 -14.08 -21.58 22.17
CA MET A 197 -15.27 -20.85 21.75
C MET A 197 -15.30 -20.72 20.23
N ASP A 198 -16.45 -20.96 19.63
CA ASP A 198 -16.69 -20.75 18.21
C ASP A 198 -16.55 -19.26 17.85
N VAL A 199 -16.00 -19.01 16.67
CA VAL A 199 -15.78 -17.66 16.14
C VAL A 199 -16.96 -17.28 15.26
N THR A 200 -17.57 -16.12 15.54
CA THR A 200 -18.60 -15.56 14.66
C THR A 200 -18.00 -14.89 13.43
N ARG A 201 -18.79 -14.71 12.37
CA ARG A 201 -18.34 -14.11 11.10
C ARG A 201 -17.77 -12.71 11.29
N GLU A 202 -18.37 -11.87 12.14
CA GLU A 202 -17.88 -10.52 12.41
C GLU A 202 -16.60 -10.51 13.25
N GLN A 203 -16.44 -11.48 14.16
CA GLN A 203 -15.20 -11.68 14.88
C GLN A 203 -14.07 -12.09 13.94
N TYR A 204 -14.34 -13.06 13.05
CA TYR A 204 -13.33 -13.49 12.07
C TYR A 204 -12.94 -12.37 11.11
N ALA A 205 -13.91 -11.60 10.60
CA ALA A 205 -13.65 -10.44 9.74
C ALA A 205 -12.73 -9.42 10.45
N GLN A 206 -12.97 -9.15 11.73
CA GLN A 206 -12.09 -8.26 12.48
C GLN A 206 -10.69 -8.84 12.70
N PHE A 207 -10.55 -10.13 13.01
CA PHE A 207 -9.24 -10.75 13.17
C PHE A 207 -8.46 -10.77 11.85
N LEU A 208 -9.12 -11.11 10.75
CA LEU A 208 -8.53 -11.07 9.42
C LEU A 208 -8.09 -9.66 9.05
N TYR A 209 -8.97 -8.66 9.25
CA TYR A 209 -8.63 -7.25 9.04
C TYR A 209 -7.39 -6.85 9.85
N ASN A 210 -7.36 -7.14 11.16
CA ASN A 210 -6.21 -6.81 11.99
C ASN A 210 -4.92 -7.51 11.53
N ALA A 211 -5.02 -8.77 11.09
CA ALA A 211 -3.87 -9.52 10.58
C ALA A 211 -3.31 -8.89 9.31
N ILE A 212 -4.19 -8.52 8.37
CA ILE A 212 -3.82 -7.79 7.15
C ILE A 212 -3.14 -6.46 7.52
N GLN A 213 -3.74 -5.68 8.41
CA GLN A 213 -3.19 -4.40 8.84
C GLN A 213 -1.82 -4.55 9.52
N GLU A 214 -1.62 -5.53 10.41
CA GLU A 214 -0.32 -5.75 11.06
C GLU A 214 0.74 -6.20 10.04
N THR A 215 0.41 -7.13 9.15
CA THR A 215 1.35 -7.58 8.11
C THR A 215 1.71 -6.43 7.18
N GLU A 216 0.72 -5.67 6.71
CA GLU A 216 0.96 -4.51 5.87
C GLU A 216 1.78 -3.42 6.58
N LYS A 217 1.61 -3.18 7.88
CA LYS A 217 2.45 -2.22 8.63
C LYS A 217 3.93 -2.56 8.56
N THR A 218 4.26 -3.85 8.55
CA THR A 218 5.64 -4.34 8.59
C THR A 218 6.25 -4.60 7.22
N GLN A 219 5.43 -4.60 6.16
CA GLN A 219 5.88 -4.90 4.81
C GLN A 219 6.21 -3.62 4.06
N GLU A 220 7.51 -3.36 3.86
CA GLU A 220 7.98 -2.30 2.97
C GLU A 220 7.44 -2.53 1.55
N THR A 221 7.02 -1.46 0.90
CA THR A 221 6.65 -1.51 -0.52
C THR A 221 7.90 -1.73 -1.38
N LYS A 222 7.71 -2.13 -2.65
CA LYS A 222 8.84 -2.20 -3.58
C LYS A 222 9.49 -0.82 -3.73
N GLY A 223 8.70 0.24 -3.79
CA GLY A 223 9.18 1.62 -3.82
C GLY A 223 10.08 1.97 -2.64
N GLN A 224 9.65 1.66 -1.42
CA GLN A 224 10.40 1.90 -0.18
C GLN A 224 11.72 1.12 -0.14
N LEU A 225 11.70 -0.18 -0.49
CA LEU A 225 12.91 -1.00 -0.58
C LEU A 225 13.91 -0.41 -1.58
N LEU A 226 13.42 -0.01 -2.76
CA LEU A 226 14.25 0.59 -3.81
C LEU A 226 14.79 1.97 -3.37
N ALA A 227 14.01 2.78 -2.65
CA ALA A 227 14.47 4.06 -2.11
C ALA A 227 15.58 3.85 -1.07
N SER A 228 15.45 2.84 -0.21
CA SER A 228 16.49 2.43 0.73
C SER A 228 17.78 2.03 0.01
N ILE A 229 17.71 1.21 -1.03
CA ILE A 229 18.88 0.84 -1.87
C ILE A 229 19.55 2.10 -2.48
N LEU A 230 18.75 3.06 -2.98
CA LEU A 230 19.31 4.32 -3.46
C LEU A 230 20.06 5.10 -2.36
N GLY A 231 19.61 5.03 -1.12
CA GLY A 231 20.23 5.68 0.04
C GLY A 231 21.44 4.96 0.64
N GLU A 232 21.68 3.69 0.29
CA GLU A 232 22.81 2.92 0.83
C GLU A 232 24.18 3.37 0.29
N THR A 233 24.20 4.06 -0.86
CA THR A 233 25.45 4.48 -1.53
C THR A 233 25.27 5.78 -2.29
N ASN A 234 26.38 6.43 -2.63
CA ASN A 234 26.39 7.53 -3.60
C ASN A 234 26.37 6.91 -5.00
N TRP A 235 25.76 7.57 -5.99
CA TRP A 235 25.64 7.06 -7.35
C TRP A 235 26.37 7.95 -8.34
N GLN A 236 26.93 7.36 -9.38
CA GLN A 236 27.48 8.10 -10.53
C GLN A 236 26.82 7.61 -11.82
N GLY A 237 26.35 8.54 -12.65
CA GLY A 237 25.96 8.23 -14.02
C GLY A 237 27.20 7.82 -14.82
N THR A 238 27.12 6.73 -15.57
CA THR A 238 28.25 6.19 -16.34
C THR A 238 28.02 6.31 -17.83
N LYS A 239 26.87 5.81 -18.31
CA LYS A 239 26.57 5.67 -19.72
C LYS A 239 25.12 5.96 -20.04
N VAL A 240 24.89 6.39 -21.27
CA VAL A 240 23.56 6.56 -21.84
C VAL A 240 23.45 5.70 -23.09
N TYR A 241 22.46 4.82 -23.13
CA TYR A 241 22.21 3.94 -24.26
C TYR A 241 20.87 4.28 -24.93
N ASP A 242 20.77 4.12 -26.24
CA ASP A 242 19.45 4.07 -26.90
C ASP A 242 18.81 2.67 -26.78
N LYS A 243 17.60 2.52 -27.33
CA LYS A 243 16.87 1.23 -27.35
C LYS A 243 17.61 0.09 -28.06
N ASP A 244 18.51 0.41 -28.99
CA ASP A 244 19.28 -0.54 -29.77
C ASP A 244 20.66 -0.80 -29.13
N HIS A 245 20.87 -0.28 -27.90
CA HIS A 245 22.08 -0.39 -27.10
C HIS A 245 23.31 0.32 -27.69
N ASN A 246 23.10 1.30 -28.57
CA ASN A 246 24.18 2.18 -28.99
C ASN A 246 24.53 3.16 -27.86
N ASP A 247 25.82 3.36 -27.63
CA ASP A 247 26.31 4.34 -26.66
C ASP A 247 26.12 5.77 -27.22
N VAL A 248 25.23 6.52 -26.59
CA VAL A 248 24.90 7.92 -26.92
C VAL A 248 25.25 8.85 -25.75
N THR A 249 26.23 8.46 -24.93
CA THR A 249 26.65 9.22 -23.74
C THR A 249 27.15 10.61 -24.10
N LYS A 250 27.84 10.75 -25.23
CA LYS A 250 28.40 12.03 -25.69
C LYS A 250 27.31 13.05 -26.01
N GLU A 251 26.18 12.59 -26.53
CA GLU A 251 25.03 13.42 -26.91
C GLU A 251 24.17 13.80 -25.69
N ASN A 252 24.33 13.08 -24.58
CA ASN A 252 23.49 13.18 -23.38
C ASN A 252 24.30 13.44 -22.10
N GLN A 253 25.46 14.11 -22.21
CA GLN A 253 26.36 14.36 -21.07
C GLN A 253 25.69 15.11 -19.91
N ASN A 254 24.65 15.88 -20.18
CA ASN A 254 23.86 16.58 -19.16
C ASN A 254 23.10 15.63 -18.22
N PHE A 255 22.89 14.35 -18.58
CA PHE A 255 22.31 13.34 -17.71
C PHE A 255 23.32 12.68 -16.78
N ILE A 256 24.62 12.90 -17.02
CA ILE A 256 25.70 12.35 -16.21
C ILE A 256 26.02 13.30 -15.06
N GLY A 257 26.17 12.73 -13.86
CA GLY A 257 26.43 13.43 -12.62
C GLY A 257 26.54 12.44 -11.46
N LEU A 258 26.86 12.94 -10.27
CA LEU A 258 26.74 12.15 -9.04
C LEU A 258 25.42 12.46 -8.36
N ALA A 259 24.93 11.52 -7.57
CA ALA A 259 23.72 11.68 -6.79
C ALA A 259 23.90 11.11 -5.38
N LYS A 260 23.38 11.82 -4.39
CA LYS A 260 23.18 11.32 -3.04
C LYS A 260 21.68 11.31 -2.74
N TYR A 261 21.21 10.23 -2.13
CA TYR A 261 19.83 10.07 -1.68
C TYR A 261 19.83 9.75 -0.19
N ASP A 262 18.77 10.14 0.49
CA ASP A 262 18.48 9.74 1.86
C ASP A 262 17.00 9.38 1.96
N ALA A 263 16.73 8.08 2.00
CA ALA A 263 15.38 7.53 1.98
C ALA A 263 14.56 7.96 3.21
N LYS A 264 15.21 8.12 4.38
CA LYS A 264 14.52 8.47 5.62
C LYS A 264 13.85 9.84 5.54
N THR A 265 14.58 10.81 5.00
CA THR A 265 14.10 12.19 4.85
C THR A 265 13.60 12.49 3.43
N ALA A 266 13.59 11.47 2.57
CA ALA A 266 13.21 11.53 1.16
C ALA A 266 13.89 12.65 0.37
N ARG A 267 15.14 13.00 0.70
CA ARG A 267 15.88 14.07 0.03
C ARG A 267 16.93 13.54 -0.93
N TYR A 268 17.18 14.30 -1.99
CA TYR A 268 18.26 14.06 -2.93
C TYR A 268 19.10 15.31 -3.15
N GLU A 269 20.33 15.12 -3.63
CA GLU A 269 21.15 16.19 -4.18
C GLU A 269 22.04 15.67 -5.32
N PHE A 270 22.19 16.47 -6.37
CA PHE A 270 23.08 16.16 -7.49
C PHE A 270 24.40 16.94 -7.41
N PHE A 271 25.47 16.27 -7.82
CA PHE A 271 26.84 16.80 -7.79
C PHE A 271 27.50 16.62 -9.17
N ASN A 272 28.50 17.44 -9.44
CA ASN A 272 29.31 17.35 -10.64
C ASN A 272 30.16 16.06 -10.61
N ALA A 273 30.16 15.30 -11.71
CA ALA A 273 30.88 14.03 -11.80
C ALA A 273 32.40 14.16 -11.63
N SER A 274 33.00 15.28 -12.05
CA SER A 274 34.45 15.49 -12.02
C SER A 274 34.93 16.16 -10.74
N THR A 275 34.17 17.11 -10.18
CA THR A 275 34.61 17.89 -9.01
C THR A 275 34.01 17.39 -7.69
N GLY A 276 32.89 16.66 -7.75
CA GLY A 276 32.09 16.29 -6.59
C GLY A 276 31.44 17.49 -5.89
N GLU A 277 31.45 18.67 -6.51
CA GLU A 277 30.76 19.86 -6.00
C GLU A 277 29.27 19.79 -6.31
N SER A 278 28.44 20.33 -5.41
CA SER A 278 27.00 20.39 -5.62
C SER A 278 26.65 21.15 -6.89
N ARG A 279 25.65 20.64 -7.63
CA ARG A 279 25.02 21.34 -8.76
C ARG A 279 23.95 22.33 -8.29
N ASN A 280 23.79 22.50 -6.97
CA ASN A 280 22.71 23.23 -6.33
C ASN A 280 21.32 22.75 -6.81
N ASP A 281 21.21 21.46 -7.12
CA ASP A 281 19.95 20.78 -7.44
C ASP A 281 19.67 19.75 -6.36
N SER A 282 18.76 20.13 -5.46
CA SER A 282 18.32 19.31 -4.36
C SER A 282 16.83 19.50 -4.11
N GLY A 283 16.23 18.50 -3.48
CA GLY A 283 14.82 18.51 -3.17
C GLY A 283 14.34 17.16 -2.70
N THR A 284 13.09 16.87 -2.98
CA THR A 284 12.43 15.65 -2.53
C THR A 284 12.43 14.60 -3.64
N PHE A 285 12.70 13.34 -3.30
CA PHE A 285 12.55 12.20 -4.19
C PHE A 285 11.68 11.12 -3.55
N PHE A 286 11.05 10.31 -4.39
CA PHE A 286 10.48 9.03 -3.96
C PHE A 286 10.44 8.06 -5.14
N ILE A 287 10.20 6.79 -4.84
CA ILE A 287 9.90 5.77 -5.83
C ILE A 287 8.47 5.29 -5.59
N THR A 288 7.65 5.24 -6.64
CA THR A 288 6.29 4.72 -6.53
C THR A 288 6.30 3.31 -5.92
N ASN A 289 5.31 2.98 -5.11
CA ASN A 289 5.23 1.77 -4.30
C ASN A 289 5.25 0.47 -5.13
N ASP A 290 4.83 0.55 -6.40
CA ASP A 290 4.99 -0.51 -7.41
C ASP A 290 6.43 -0.69 -7.94
N GLY A 291 7.36 0.17 -7.51
CA GLY A 291 8.77 0.20 -7.86
C GLY A 291 9.06 0.65 -9.28
N LYS A 292 8.10 1.22 -10.01
CA LYS A 292 8.25 1.48 -11.46
C LYS A 292 8.77 2.87 -11.79
N LYS A 293 8.53 3.89 -10.96
CA LYS A 293 8.90 5.26 -11.30
C LYS A 293 9.63 5.93 -10.15
N ARG A 294 10.69 6.68 -10.49
CA ARG A 294 11.31 7.63 -9.57
C ARG A 294 10.76 9.02 -9.87
N VAL A 295 10.33 9.69 -8.82
CA VAL A 295 9.88 11.09 -8.84
C VAL A 295 10.94 11.97 -8.20
N LEU A 296 11.19 13.12 -8.80
CA LEU A 296 12.01 14.20 -8.25
C LEU A 296 11.19 15.48 -8.26
N ILE A 297 11.26 16.23 -7.16
CA ILE A 297 10.71 17.58 -7.02
C ILE A 297 11.86 18.45 -6.54
N SER A 298 12.46 19.21 -7.46
CA SER A 298 13.57 20.10 -7.16
C SER A 298 13.06 21.35 -6.45
N GLU A 299 13.57 21.58 -5.25
CA GLU A 299 13.22 22.74 -4.42
C GLU A 299 14.16 23.92 -4.67
N THR A 300 15.22 23.71 -5.46
CA THR A 300 16.23 24.72 -5.80
C THR A 300 16.26 25.10 -7.27
N GLN A 301 15.80 24.22 -8.17
CA GLN A 301 15.83 24.44 -9.63
C GLN A 301 14.44 24.56 -10.26
N ASN A 302 13.36 24.56 -9.47
CA ASN A 302 11.98 24.76 -9.93
C ASN A 302 11.55 23.82 -11.07
N TYR A 303 11.87 22.53 -10.93
CA TYR A 303 11.41 21.49 -11.85
C TYR A 303 11.02 20.23 -11.09
N GLN A 304 10.34 19.36 -11.82
CA GLN A 304 9.90 18.04 -11.42
C GLN A 304 10.26 17.05 -12.52
N ALA A 305 10.60 15.82 -12.14
CA ALA A 305 10.88 14.76 -13.09
C ALA A 305 10.21 13.46 -12.64
N VAL A 306 9.64 12.74 -13.59
CA VAL A 306 9.14 11.39 -13.40
C VAL A 306 9.82 10.53 -14.46
N VAL A 307 10.60 9.55 -14.02
CA VAL A 307 11.32 8.63 -14.89
C VAL A 307 10.96 7.20 -14.55
N GLU A 308 10.87 6.34 -15.57
CA GLU A 308 10.60 4.92 -15.37
C GLU A 308 11.90 4.18 -15.06
N LEU A 309 11.88 3.40 -13.97
CA LEU A 309 12.99 2.56 -13.54
C LEU A 309 13.00 1.28 -14.36
N THR A 310 14.14 0.97 -14.97
CA THR A 310 14.33 -0.26 -15.74
C THR A 310 15.18 -1.26 -14.99
N GLN A 311 16.05 -0.78 -14.09
CA GLN A 311 16.82 -1.59 -13.16
C GLN A 311 17.15 -0.79 -11.91
N LEU A 312 17.02 -1.41 -10.74
CA LEU A 312 17.58 -0.89 -9.50
C LEU A 312 17.91 -2.06 -8.55
N ASP A 313 19.19 -2.23 -8.27
CA ASP A 313 19.74 -3.15 -7.28
C ASP A 313 21.00 -2.51 -6.65
N LYS A 314 21.76 -3.26 -5.84
CA LYS A 314 22.94 -2.72 -5.13
C LYS A 314 24.12 -2.41 -6.06
N GLU A 315 24.12 -2.92 -7.29
CA GLU A 315 25.22 -2.79 -8.25
C GLU A 315 24.89 -1.76 -9.34
N LYS A 316 23.62 -1.62 -9.71
CA LYS A 316 23.20 -0.80 -10.85
C LYS A 316 21.85 -0.12 -10.66
N PHE A 317 21.79 1.12 -11.13
CA PHE A 317 20.59 1.95 -11.19
C PHE A 317 20.41 2.50 -12.61
N THR A 318 19.33 2.10 -13.28
CA THR A 318 19.00 2.57 -14.63
C THR A 318 17.56 3.05 -14.71
N TYR A 319 17.37 4.20 -15.35
CA TYR A 319 16.05 4.71 -15.71
C TYR A 319 16.02 5.13 -17.18
N LYS A 320 14.83 5.18 -17.76
CA LYS A 320 14.63 5.66 -19.13
C LYS A 320 13.98 7.05 -19.17
N ARG A 321 14.36 7.84 -20.16
CA ARG A 321 13.83 9.19 -20.44
C ARG A 321 14.06 9.58 -21.90
N MET A 322 13.46 10.69 -22.34
CA MET A 322 13.83 11.30 -23.62
C MET A 322 15.23 11.92 -23.55
N GLY A 323 16.04 11.64 -24.56
CA GLY A 323 17.39 12.15 -24.80
C GLY A 323 17.62 12.34 -26.31
N LYS A 324 18.89 12.43 -26.71
CA LYS A 324 19.31 12.64 -28.10
C LYS A 324 20.06 11.43 -28.66
N ASP A 325 19.79 11.08 -29.92
CA ASP A 325 20.62 10.13 -30.67
C ASP A 325 21.86 10.83 -31.27
N ALA A 326 22.74 10.05 -31.92
CA ALA A 326 23.94 10.56 -32.61
C ALA A 326 23.64 11.59 -33.74
N LYS A 327 22.39 11.68 -34.20
CA LYS A 327 21.92 12.64 -35.22
C LYS A 327 21.22 13.85 -34.59
N GLY A 328 21.07 13.90 -33.27
CA GLY A 328 20.37 14.96 -32.54
C GLY A 328 18.84 14.82 -32.48
N ASN A 329 18.28 13.69 -32.92
CA ASN A 329 16.85 13.41 -32.84
C ASN A 329 16.46 13.04 -31.41
N ASP A 330 15.24 13.39 -31.02
CA ASP A 330 14.68 12.95 -29.74
C ASP A 330 14.39 11.45 -29.76
N VAL A 331 15.03 10.70 -28.86
CA VAL A 331 14.84 9.25 -28.70
C VAL A 331 14.73 8.89 -27.23
N GLU A 332 14.11 7.75 -26.93
CA GLU A 332 14.18 7.17 -25.59
C GLU A 332 15.60 6.64 -25.33
N VAL A 333 16.15 7.02 -24.19
CA VAL A 333 17.48 6.60 -23.74
C VAL A 333 17.43 6.06 -22.32
N PHE A 334 18.38 5.18 -22.00
CA PHE A 334 18.58 4.51 -20.73
C PHE A 334 19.82 5.09 -20.07
N VAL A 335 19.67 5.74 -18.92
CA VAL A 335 20.76 6.38 -18.19
C VAL A 335 21.21 5.44 -17.07
N GLU A 336 22.38 4.82 -17.26
CA GLU A 336 22.98 3.88 -16.33
C GLU A 336 23.78 4.60 -15.25
N HIS A 337 23.66 4.11 -14.01
CA HIS A 337 24.43 4.55 -12.86
C HIS A 337 24.97 3.33 -12.10
N ILE A 338 26.13 3.51 -11.48
CA ILE A 338 26.76 2.55 -10.58
C ILE A 338 27.11 3.23 -9.24
N PRO A 339 27.42 2.47 -8.18
CA PRO A 339 27.94 3.03 -6.94
C PRO A 339 29.20 3.89 -7.15
N TYR A 340 29.25 5.03 -6.47
CA TYR A 340 30.36 5.97 -6.45
C TYR A 340 31.08 5.88 -5.11
N GLN A 341 32.38 5.55 -5.14
CA GLN A 341 33.19 5.27 -3.94
C GLN A 341 34.42 6.17 -3.79
N GLU A 342 34.66 7.12 -4.70
CA GLU A 342 35.91 7.88 -4.70
C GLU A 342 35.93 9.02 -3.67
N LYS A 343 34.79 9.67 -3.43
CA LYS A 343 34.65 10.78 -2.49
C LYS A 343 33.32 10.67 -1.75
N GLU A 344 33.35 10.93 -0.44
CA GLU A 344 32.11 11.02 0.32
C GLU A 344 31.36 12.31 -0.06
N LEU A 345 30.10 12.15 -0.47
CA LEU A 345 29.21 13.26 -0.76
C LEU A 345 28.42 13.63 0.50
N SER A 346 28.29 14.93 0.75
CA SER A 346 27.49 15.46 1.85
C SER A 346 26.44 16.40 1.30
N PHE A 347 25.24 16.35 1.87
CA PHE A 347 24.20 17.33 1.56
C PHE A 347 24.68 18.73 1.92
N THR A 348 24.51 19.69 1.02
CA THR A 348 24.96 21.08 1.23
C THR A 348 24.04 21.87 2.16
N ARG A 349 22.79 21.42 2.30
CA ARG A 349 21.78 22.04 3.16
C ARG A 349 21.39 21.09 4.30
N PRO A 350 21.10 21.63 5.49
CA PRO A 350 20.53 20.83 6.56
C PRO A 350 19.18 20.25 6.13
N ASP A 351 18.74 19.23 6.84
CA ASP A 351 17.39 18.70 6.67
C ASP A 351 16.33 19.75 7.06
N LYS A 352 15.10 19.57 6.59
CA LYS A 352 13.99 20.49 6.83
C LYS A 352 13.60 20.51 8.31
N ASN A 353 13.35 21.71 8.83
CA ASN A 353 12.75 21.87 10.14
C ASN A 353 11.22 21.77 10.02
N LEU A 354 10.64 20.64 10.43
CA LEU A 354 9.21 20.32 10.30
C LEU A 354 8.52 20.31 11.67
N GLU A 355 8.41 21.47 12.30
CA GLU A 355 7.88 21.62 13.68
C GLU A 355 6.40 21.99 13.75
N SER A 356 5.75 22.27 12.62
CA SER A 356 4.33 22.67 12.62
C SER A 356 3.46 21.49 13.05
N SER A 357 2.49 21.76 13.93
CA SER A 357 1.49 20.78 14.36
C SER A 357 0.17 21.48 14.66
N THR A 358 -0.91 20.91 14.13
CA THR A 358 -2.30 21.27 14.43
C THR A 358 -3.05 20.12 15.09
N GLY A 359 -2.49 18.91 15.05
CA GLY A 359 -3.07 17.71 15.62
C GLY A 359 -2.11 16.52 15.60
N LYS A 360 -2.65 15.33 15.86
CA LYS A 360 -1.85 14.10 15.91
C LYS A 360 -1.37 13.69 14.52
N ILE A 361 -0.08 13.39 14.42
CA ILE A 361 0.51 12.71 13.26
C ILE A 361 0.77 11.26 13.68
N VAL A 362 0.05 10.34 13.05
CA VAL A 362 0.26 8.89 13.19
C VAL A 362 1.54 8.53 12.45
N THR A 363 2.45 7.82 13.12
CA THR A 363 3.77 7.43 12.57
C THR A 363 4.00 5.91 12.58
N ASP A 364 3.12 5.14 13.22
CA ASP A 364 3.13 3.67 13.26
C ASP A 364 2.29 3.05 12.13
N VAL A 365 1.75 3.88 11.24
CA VAL A 365 1.06 3.50 10.02
C VAL A 365 1.64 4.35 8.89
N ASP A 366 1.99 3.71 7.79
CA ASP A 366 2.42 4.37 6.56
C ASP A 366 1.40 5.44 6.11
N GLY A 367 1.86 6.67 5.87
CA GLY A 367 0.99 7.78 5.51
C GLY A 367 0.26 7.61 4.18
N ASP A 368 0.83 6.88 3.22
CA ASP A 368 0.17 6.55 1.96
C ASP A 368 -1.08 5.69 2.21
N LYS A 369 -1.00 4.77 3.19
CA LYS A 369 -2.13 3.94 3.62
C LYS A 369 -3.22 4.79 4.25
N ILE A 370 -2.85 5.75 5.10
CA ILE A 370 -3.81 6.65 5.74
C ILE A 370 -4.55 7.46 4.67
N LEU A 371 -3.82 8.11 3.75
CA LEU A 371 -4.43 8.93 2.70
C LEU A 371 -5.28 8.10 1.72
N SER A 372 -4.93 6.84 1.47
CA SER A 372 -5.66 5.98 0.53
C SER A 372 -6.86 5.24 1.14
N SER A 373 -7.05 5.31 2.47
CA SER A 373 -8.13 4.60 3.18
C SER A 373 -9.53 5.09 2.86
N THR A 374 -9.66 6.30 2.30
CA THR A 374 -10.93 6.93 1.98
C THR A 374 -10.75 8.00 0.89
N LEU A 375 -11.85 8.52 0.37
CA LEU A 375 -11.86 9.81 -0.32
C LEU A 375 -11.79 10.92 0.73
N TRP A 376 -11.09 11.99 0.41
CA TRP A 376 -10.94 13.13 1.31
C TRP A 376 -11.53 14.38 0.67
N ASN A 377 -12.17 15.24 1.45
CA ASN A 377 -12.49 16.58 0.96
C ASN A 377 -11.81 17.63 1.83
N GLY A 378 -11.27 18.67 1.19
CA GLY A 378 -10.89 19.88 1.91
C GLY A 378 -12.12 20.47 2.61
N THR A 379 -12.01 20.79 3.89
CA THR A 379 -13.13 21.29 4.70
C THR A 379 -12.97 22.77 5.01
N VAL A 380 -11.79 23.18 5.47
CA VAL A 380 -11.51 24.55 5.88
C VAL A 380 -10.05 24.92 5.64
N VAL A 381 -9.82 26.20 5.36
CA VAL A 381 -8.49 26.81 5.37
C VAL A 381 -8.41 27.80 6.54
N LEU A 382 -7.46 27.59 7.44
CA LEU A 382 -7.23 28.42 8.61
C LEU A 382 -5.90 29.18 8.50
N ASP A 383 -5.82 30.38 9.07
CA ASP A 383 -4.54 31.05 9.32
C ASP A 383 -3.88 30.55 10.62
N GLU A 384 -2.70 31.09 10.97
CA GLU A 384 -1.98 30.74 12.20
C GLU A 384 -2.72 31.07 13.49
N GLN A 385 -3.75 31.93 13.44
CA GLN A 385 -4.59 32.27 14.59
C GLN A 385 -5.88 31.44 14.64
N GLY A 386 -6.08 30.52 13.68
CA GLY A 386 -7.28 29.71 13.57
C GLY A 386 -8.48 30.43 12.93
N ASN A 387 -8.27 31.59 12.28
CA ASN A 387 -9.34 32.27 11.58
C ASN A 387 -9.62 31.58 10.24
N ASN A 388 -10.89 31.46 9.87
CA ASN A 388 -11.31 30.87 8.61
C ASN A 388 -11.04 31.82 7.43
N VAL A 389 -10.09 31.43 6.58
CA VAL A 389 -9.69 32.13 5.35
C VAL A 389 -10.01 31.34 4.09
N THR A 390 -10.90 30.34 4.19
CA THR A 390 -11.31 29.46 3.07
C THR A 390 -11.79 30.23 1.86
N LYS A 391 -12.56 31.32 2.07
CA LYS A 391 -13.10 32.16 0.99
C LYS A 391 -12.01 32.69 0.05
N TYR A 392 -10.80 32.94 0.56
CA TYR A 392 -9.67 33.51 -0.18
C TYR A 392 -8.73 32.44 -0.75
N ASN A 393 -8.96 31.18 -0.39
CA ASN A 393 -8.13 30.02 -0.74
C ASN A 393 -8.99 28.86 -1.28
N SER A 394 -10.15 29.16 -1.86
CA SER A 394 -11.14 28.17 -2.28
C SER A 394 -10.61 27.21 -3.35
N ASN A 395 -9.59 27.63 -4.10
CA ASN A 395 -8.89 26.79 -5.07
C ASN A 395 -8.17 25.57 -4.43
N LEU A 396 -7.91 25.60 -3.12
CA LEU A 396 -7.28 24.49 -2.37
C LEU A 396 -8.30 23.45 -1.90
N ILE A 397 -9.59 23.76 -1.94
CA ILE A 397 -10.66 22.84 -1.57
C ILE A 397 -10.98 21.92 -2.75
N SER A 398 -10.75 20.63 -2.58
CA SER A 398 -11.01 19.59 -3.58
C SER A 398 -11.53 18.33 -2.92
N LEU A 399 -12.21 17.49 -3.69
CA LEU A 399 -12.28 16.06 -3.40
C LEU A 399 -10.96 15.43 -3.87
N ALA A 400 -10.33 14.60 -3.06
CA ALA A 400 -9.02 14.01 -3.31
C ALA A 400 -9.10 12.49 -3.20
N LYS A 401 -8.50 11.82 -4.19
CA LYS A 401 -8.33 10.37 -4.22
C LYS A 401 -6.85 10.03 -4.26
N TYR A 402 -6.47 9.04 -3.48
CA TYR A 402 -5.11 8.52 -3.37
C TYR A 402 -5.13 6.99 -3.56
N ASP A 403 -4.07 6.44 -4.14
CA ASP A 403 -3.83 5.00 -4.23
C ASP A 403 -2.43 4.65 -3.72
N LYS A 404 -2.37 3.94 -2.60
CA LYS A 404 -1.14 3.48 -1.95
C LYS A 404 -0.31 2.55 -2.82
N ASN A 405 -0.92 1.82 -3.76
CA ASN A 405 -0.17 0.79 -4.50
C ASN A 405 0.64 1.39 -5.65
N THR A 406 0.09 2.39 -6.33
CA THR A 406 0.70 3.03 -7.50
C THR A 406 1.17 4.46 -7.23
N ASN A 407 0.92 4.98 -6.03
CA ASN A 407 1.14 6.37 -5.64
C ASN A 407 0.38 7.36 -6.50
N LYS A 408 -0.69 6.95 -7.17
CA LYS A 408 -1.52 7.87 -7.95
C LYS A 408 -2.35 8.75 -7.03
N TYR A 409 -2.45 10.03 -7.38
CA TYR A 409 -3.45 10.94 -6.82
C TYR A 409 -4.21 11.66 -7.93
N GLU A 410 -5.41 12.11 -7.60
CA GLU A 410 -6.17 13.05 -8.42
C GLU A 410 -7.09 13.93 -7.58
N PHE A 411 -7.18 15.20 -7.97
CA PHE A 411 -8.11 16.16 -7.38
C PHE A 411 -9.32 16.37 -8.28
N PHE A 412 -10.50 16.32 -7.67
CA PHE A 412 -11.81 16.45 -8.29
C PHE A 412 -12.56 17.66 -7.71
N ASN A 413 -13.48 18.19 -8.50
CA ASN A 413 -14.44 19.17 -8.03
C ASN A 413 -15.35 18.53 -6.97
N VAL A 414 -15.48 19.18 -5.81
CA VAL A 414 -16.25 18.62 -4.67
C VAL A 414 -17.75 18.52 -4.94
N ASN A 415 -18.28 19.31 -5.87
CA ASN A 415 -19.71 19.33 -6.19
C ASN A 415 -20.05 18.42 -7.38
N THR A 416 -19.19 18.36 -8.41
CA THR A 416 -19.48 17.62 -9.65
C THR A 416 -18.81 16.26 -9.72
N GLY A 417 -17.75 16.03 -8.93
CA GLY A 417 -16.91 14.83 -9.03
C GLY A 417 -16.04 14.78 -10.29
N GLU A 418 -16.06 15.82 -11.12
CA GLU A 418 -15.23 15.89 -12.32
C GLU A 418 -13.78 16.19 -11.97
N SER A 419 -12.85 15.63 -12.74
CA SER A 419 -11.42 15.88 -12.57
C SER A 419 -11.11 17.37 -12.74
N ARG A 420 -10.25 17.91 -11.86
CA ARG A 420 -9.68 19.26 -12.00
C ARG A 420 -8.52 19.30 -13.01
N GLY A 421 -8.17 18.16 -13.62
CA GLY A 421 -6.97 18.03 -14.45
C GLY A 421 -5.68 18.19 -13.64
N ASP A 422 -5.73 17.89 -12.34
CA ASP A 422 -4.59 17.87 -11.42
C ASP A 422 -4.46 16.45 -10.85
N TYR A 423 -3.56 15.69 -11.45
CA TYR A 423 -3.33 14.29 -11.17
C TYR A 423 -1.85 13.98 -11.40
N GLY A 424 -1.37 12.92 -10.77
CA GLY A 424 -0.01 12.44 -10.96
C GLY A 424 0.39 11.50 -9.85
N PHE A 425 1.56 11.72 -9.27
CA PHE A 425 2.10 10.85 -8.21
C PHE A 425 2.29 11.59 -6.90
N PHE A 426 1.95 10.96 -5.79
CA PHE A 426 2.15 11.48 -4.42
C PHE A 426 2.94 10.48 -3.57
N ASP A 427 3.54 10.95 -2.49
CA ASP A 427 4.08 10.09 -1.43
C ASP A 427 4.01 10.85 -0.10
N VAL A 428 3.78 10.13 0.99
CA VAL A 428 3.87 10.64 2.36
C VAL A 428 5.19 10.16 2.97
N VAL A 429 6.13 11.10 3.08
CA VAL A 429 7.53 10.83 3.42
C VAL A 429 7.97 11.55 4.69
N HIS A 430 9.22 11.30 5.11
CA HIS A 430 9.86 11.97 6.24
C HIS A 430 9.08 11.74 7.55
N ASP A 431 8.97 10.48 7.96
CA ASP A 431 8.22 10.07 9.16
C ASP A 431 6.78 10.64 9.21
N ASN A 432 6.09 10.60 8.05
CA ASN A 432 4.75 11.16 7.83
C ASN A 432 4.63 12.69 8.02
N LYS A 433 5.72 13.44 7.94
CA LYS A 433 5.73 14.90 8.07
C LYS A 433 5.62 15.64 6.76
N ILE A 434 5.74 14.96 5.62
CA ILE A 434 5.66 15.58 4.30
C ILE A 434 4.67 14.83 3.42
N ARG A 435 3.75 15.55 2.78
CA ARG A 435 3.07 15.07 1.59
C ARG A 435 3.72 15.71 0.37
N ALA A 436 4.43 14.92 -0.42
CA ALA A 436 5.03 15.33 -1.67
C ALA A 436 4.13 14.89 -2.83
N HIS A 437 3.99 15.72 -3.86
CA HIS A 437 3.29 15.30 -5.08
C HIS A 437 3.77 16.03 -6.33
N VAL A 438 3.61 15.37 -7.47
CA VAL A 438 3.90 15.91 -8.80
C VAL A 438 2.67 15.83 -9.68
N SER A 439 2.22 16.97 -10.19
CA SER A 439 1.14 17.02 -11.19
C SER A 439 1.70 16.81 -12.59
N LEU A 440 1.09 15.86 -13.30
CA LEU A 440 1.29 15.59 -14.73
C LEU A 440 0.10 16.05 -15.58
N GLY A 441 -0.88 16.70 -14.95
CA GLY A 441 -2.09 17.16 -15.60
C GLY A 441 -1.91 18.47 -16.37
N ASN A 442 -2.98 19.27 -16.41
CA ASN A 442 -3.06 20.50 -17.20
C ASN A 442 -1.96 21.51 -16.80
N ASN A 443 -1.68 21.59 -15.49
CA ASN A 443 -0.59 22.37 -14.94
C ASN A 443 0.45 21.44 -14.33
N LYS A 444 1.67 21.45 -14.88
CA LYS A 444 2.79 20.69 -14.34
C LYS A 444 3.43 21.46 -13.20
N TYR A 445 3.38 20.92 -12.00
CA TYR A 445 4.04 21.48 -10.81
C TYR A 445 4.44 20.35 -9.87
N GLY A 446 5.38 20.63 -8.97
CA GLY A 446 5.67 19.78 -7.81
C GLY A 446 5.32 20.55 -6.54
N ALA A 447 4.88 19.83 -5.50
CA ALA A 447 4.63 20.41 -4.20
C ALA A 447 5.23 19.50 -3.13
N VAL A 448 5.84 20.11 -2.12
CA VAL A 448 6.33 19.45 -0.93
C VAL A 448 5.73 20.17 0.26
N LEU A 449 4.73 19.55 0.89
CA LEU A 449 3.88 20.21 1.88
C LEU A 449 4.10 19.56 3.24
N GLU A 450 4.40 20.36 4.25
CA GLU A 450 4.50 19.88 5.63
C GLU A 450 3.10 19.47 6.12
N LEU A 451 2.98 18.24 6.61
CA LEU A 451 1.82 17.73 7.33
C LEU A 451 1.89 18.19 8.79
N THR A 452 0.78 18.76 9.26
CA THR A 452 0.61 19.25 10.63
C THR A 452 -0.35 18.39 11.44
N GLU A 453 -1.09 17.51 10.76
CA GLU A 453 -1.95 16.47 11.32
C GLU A 453 -2.13 15.37 10.27
N LEU A 454 -2.11 14.10 10.69
CA LEU A 454 -2.37 12.94 9.83
C LEU A 454 -2.89 11.78 10.68
N ASN A 455 -4.17 11.45 10.53
CA ASN A 455 -4.81 10.31 11.14
C ASN A 455 -6.04 9.89 10.30
N LYS A 456 -6.78 8.87 10.74
CA LYS A 456 -7.94 8.35 9.98
C LYS A 456 -9.13 9.30 9.90
N GLU A 457 -9.19 10.31 10.76
CA GLU A 457 -10.31 11.26 10.87
C GLU A 457 -10.00 12.59 10.18
N LYS A 458 -8.71 12.94 10.09
CA LYS A 458 -8.26 14.23 9.57
C LYS A 458 -6.83 14.17 9.04
N PHE A 459 -6.57 14.90 7.97
CA PHE A 459 -5.21 15.33 7.65
C PHE A 459 -5.15 16.81 7.31
N THR A 460 -4.04 17.44 7.67
CA THR A 460 -3.83 18.88 7.50
C THR A 460 -2.43 19.12 6.99
N TYR A 461 -2.29 19.97 5.97
CA TYR A 461 -1.00 20.46 5.51
C TYR A 461 -0.91 21.98 5.63
N THR A 462 0.31 22.49 5.76
CA THR A 462 0.59 23.94 5.77
C THR A 462 1.25 24.40 4.47
N ARG A 463 0.94 25.63 4.04
CA ARG A 463 1.59 26.33 2.92
C ARG A 463 1.36 27.84 3.00
N MET A 464 1.95 28.60 2.08
CA MET A 464 1.54 29.99 1.84
C MET A 464 0.21 30.04 1.07
N GLY A 465 -0.66 30.95 1.50
CA GLY A 465 -1.96 31.27 0.91
C GLY A 465 -2.31 32.74 1.14
N LYS A 466 -3.59 33.11 1.02
CA LYS A 466 -4.05 34.51 1.07
C LYS A 466 -4.96 34.80 2.25
N ASP A 467 -4.82 35.99 2.84
CA ASP A 467 -5.77 36.53 3.81
C ASP A 467 -6.91 37.32 3.13
N ALA A 468 -7.77 37.95 3.95
CA ALA A 468 -8.89 38.76 3.46
C ALA A 468 -8.48 40.00 2.65
N ASN A 469 -7.25 40.47 2.82
CA ASN A 469 -6.68 41.61 2.11
C ASN A 469 -5.82 41.19 0.90
N GLY A 470 -5.74 39.89 0.61
CA GLY A 470 -4.90 39.33 -0.46
C GLY A 470 -3.40 39.26 -0.13
N LYS A 471 -3.02 39.46 1.13
CA LYS A 471 -1.64 39.33 1.62
C LYS A 471 -1.27 37.86 1.72
N ASP A 472 -0.02 37.53 1.36
CA ASP A 472 0.53 36.20 1.58
C ASP A 472 0.71 35.90 3.07
N ILE A 473 0.07 34.84 3.54
CA ILE A 473 0.11 34.35 4.93
C ILE A 473 0.32 32.83 4.96
N LYS A 474 0.86 32.31 6.06
CA LYS A 474 0.88 30.87 6.32
C LYS A 474 -0.55 30.41 6.62
N ILE A 475 -0.97 29.33 5.98
CA ILE A 475 -2.30 28.74 6.12
C ILE A 475 -2.21 27.23 6.34
N PHE A 476 -3.26 26.67 6.92
CA PHE A 476 -3.45 25.25 7.19
C PHE A 476 -4.72 24.79 6.46
N VAL A 477 -4.60 23.76 5.64
CA VAL A 477 -5.71 23.23 4.85
C VAL A 477 -6.13 21.90 5.44
N GLU A 478 -7.28 21.88 6.10
CA GLU A 478 -7.84 20.68 6.73
C GLU A 478 -8.62 19.86 5.72
N HIS A 479 -8.54 18.53 5.88
CA HIS A 479 -9.29 17.56 5.10
C HIS A 479 -9.88 16.50 6.03
N GLU A 480 -11.11 16.11 5.76
CA GLU A 480 -11.81 15.05 6.48
C GLU A 480 -12.30 13.98 5.49
N PRO A 481 -12.60 12.75 5.95
CA PRO A 481 -13.20 11.71 5.13
C PRO A 481 -14.48 12.21 4.44
N TYR A 482 -14.52 12.06 3.11
CA TYR A 482 -15.66 12.45 2.31
C TYR A 482 -16.85 11.52 2.58
N THR A 483 -17.98 12.11 2.96
CA THR A 483 -19.22 11.38 3.34
C THR A 483 -20.33 11.52 2.30
N GLY A 484 -20.06 12.18 1.16
CA GLY A 484 -21.05 12.33 0.08
C GLY A 484 -21.11 11.14 -0.87
N ASP A 485 -21.98 11.24 -1.88
CA ASP A 485 -22.30 10.12 -2.78
C ASP A 485 -21.37 9.99 -3.99
N LEU A 486 -20.46 10.95 -4.23
CA LEU A 486 -19.56 10.93 -5.38
C LEU A 486 -18.51 9.81 -5.25
N LYS A 487 -18.32 9.06 -6.34
CA LYS A 487 -17.32 7.98 -6.44
C LYS A 487 -16.42 8.16 -7.67
N PRO A 488 -15.58 9.22 -7.71
CA PRO A 488 -14.73 9.47 -8.85
C PRO A 488 -13.69 8.36 -9.05
N ASN A 489 -13.44 8.04 -10.32
CA ASN A 489 -12.37 7.16 -10.75
C ASN A 489 -11.18 7.99 -11.23
N PHE A 490 -9.96 7.43 -11.12
CA PHE A 490 -8.80 8.04 -11.74
C PHE A 490 -9.00 8.18 -13.25
N THR A 491 -8.71 9.35 -13.80
CA THR A 491 -8.84 9.61 -15.24
C THR A 491 -7.61 9.18 -16.04
N LYS A 492 -6.48 8.91 -15.36
CA LYS A 492 -5.18 8.53 -15.94
C LYS A 492 -4.46 7.44 -15.15
#